data_AF-A0A5E4YRK6-F1
#
_entry.id   AF-A0A5E4YRK6-F1
#
_cell.length_a   1.000
_cell.length_b   1.000
_cell.length_c   1.000
_cell.angle_alpha   90.00
_cell.angle_beta   90.00
_cell.angle_gamma   90.00
#
_symmetry.space_group_name_H-M   'P 1'
#
loop_
_entity.id
_entity.type
_entity.pdbx_description
1 polymer ?
#
loop_
_entity_poly.entity_id
_entity_poly.type
_entity_poly.pdbx_seq_one_letter_code
_entity_poly.pdbx_strand_id
1 'polypeptide(L)' 'MSLRDGEVVVMGGLSQQKDSTVSTGIRWLPSFMDGVSTGTGRSDIVLALQVQKL' A
#
# COMPACT_ATOMS: atom_id res chain seq x y z
N MET A 1 -13.58 6.95 29.49
CA MET A 1 -14.00 7.68 28.29
C MET A 1 -15.19 6.96 27.69
N SER A 2 -16.39 7.55 27.71
CA SER A 2 -17.56 6.99 27.03
C SER A 2 -17.73 7.67 25.68
N LEU A 3 -17.70 6.90 24.59
CA LEU A 3 -17.95 7.42 23.24
C LEU A 3 -19.38 7.96 23.13
N ARG A 4 -19.54 9.09 22.43
CA ARG A 4 -20.84 9.73 22.20
C ARG A 4 -21.51 9.12 20.97
N ASP A 5 -22.84 9.18 20.96
CA ASP A 5 -23.65 8.71 19.85
C ASP A 5 -23.35 9.52 18.58
N GLY A 6 -23.16 8.84 17.45
CA GLY A 6 -22.76 9.47 16.18
C GLY A 6 -21.26 9.82 16.04
N GLU A 7 -20.42 9.46 17.03
CA GLU A 7 -18.97 9.68 16.96
C GLU A 7 -18.29 8.64 16.04
N VAL A 8 -17.52 9.12 15.05
CA VAL A 8 -16.70 8.27 14.18
C VAL A 8 -15.28 8.27 14.73
N VAL A 9 -14.81 7.10 15.16
CA VAL A 9 -13.45 6.94 15.69
C VAL A 9 -12.62 6.12 14.72
N VAL A 10 -11.51 6.72 14.26
CA VAL A 10 -10.48 6.00 13.50
C VAL A 10 -9.69 5.15 14.48
N MET A 11 -9.86 3.83 14.39
CA MET A 11 -9.19 2.88 15.28
C MET A 11 -7.74 2.63 14.86
N GLY A 12 -7.42 2.92 13.60
CA GLY A 12 -6.07 2.79 13.05
C GLY A 12 -6.10 2.61 11.55
N GLY A 13 -4.91 2.42 10.97
CA GLY A 13 -4.74 2.12 9.56
C GLY A 13 -3.42 1.39 9.31
N LEU A 14 -3.35 0.70 8.19
CA LEU A 14 -2.15 0.03 7.68
C LEU A 14 -1.82 0.63 6.33
N SER A 15 -0.61 1.18 6.17
CA SER A 15 -0.09 1.62 4.88
C SER A 15 1.07 0.72 4.50
N GLN A 16 0.99 0.11 3.32
CA GLN A 16 2.01 -0.77 2.77
C GLN A 16 2.46 -0.23 1.41
N GLN A 17 3.75 0.06 1.30
CA GLN A 17 4.39 0.41 0.04
C GLN A 17 5.38 -0.69 -0.34
N LYS A 18 5.32 -1.15 -1.60
CA LYS A 18 6.19 -2.18 -2.15
C LYS A 18 6.78 -1.68 -3.46
N ASP A 19 8.09 -1.46 -3.46
CA ASP A 19 8.85 -1.09 -4.65
C ASP A 19 9.65 -2.30 -5.14
N SER A 20 9.53 -2.62 -6.43
CA SER A 20 10.21 -3.74 -7.07
C SER A 20 10.93 -3.26 -8.34
N THR A 21 12.23 -3.56 -8.41
CA THR A 21 13.05 -3.30 -9.60
C THR A 21 13.66 -4.62 -10.04
N VAL A 22 13.39 -5.01 -11.28
CA VAL A 22 13.90 -6.24 -11.89
C VAL A 22 14.65 -5.84 -13.16
N SER A 23 15.97 -6.03 -13.15
CA SER A 23 16.82 -5.88 -14.33
C SER A 23 17.20 -7.27 -14.85
N THR A 24 16.86 -7.56 -16.10
CA THR A 24 17.23 -8.81 -16.79
C THR A 24 18.15 -8.50 -17.95
N GLY A 25 19.37 -9.03 -17.89
CA GLY A 25 20.37 -8.89 -18.94
C GLY A 25 21.24 -10.14 -19.04
N ILE A 26 21.70 -10.45 -20.25
CA ILE A 26 22.63 -11.54 -20.53
C ILE A 26 23.96 -10.95 -20.99
N ARG A 27 25.07 -11.44 -20.41
CA ARG A 27 26.39 -10.77 -20.44
C ARG A 27 27.01 -10.55 -21.83
N TRP A 28 26.48 -11.18 -22.88
CA TRP A 28 26.95 -11.08 -24.27
C TRP A 28 26.08 -10.20 -25.16
N LEU A 29 24.92 -9.74 -24.66
CA LEU A 29 23.99 -8.93 -25.43
C LEU A 29 24.29 -7.44 -25.22
N PRO A 30 24.16 -6.59 -26.26
CA PRO A 30 24.30 -5.15 -26.09
C PRO A 30 23.31 -4.61 -25.04
N SER A 31 23.77 -3.67 -24.20
CA SER A 31 23.01 -3.15 -23.06
C SER A 31 21.70 -2.44 -23.42
N PHE A 32 21.51 -2.04 -24.69
CA PHE A 32 20.24 -1.47 -25.16
C PHE A 32 19.10 -2.51 -25.24
N MET A 33 19.41 -3.80 -25.13
CA MET A 33 18.43 -4.89 -25.12
C MET A 33 18.14 -5.41 -23.71
N ASP A 34 18.73 -4.82 -22.67
CA ASP A 34 18.45 -5.19 -21.29
C ASP A 34 16.99 -4.85 -20.94
N GLY A 35 16.30 -5.81 -20.33
CA GLY A 35 14.95 -5.62 -19.82
C GLY A 35 14.99 -4.98 -18.45
N VAL A 36 14.42 -3.79 -18.30
CA VAL A 36 14.22 -3.15 -16.99
C VAL A 36 12.73 -3.11 -16.71
N SER A 37 12.30 -3.79 -15.65
CA SER A 37 10.94 -3.74 -15.14
C SER A 37 10.93 -3.06 -13.78
N THR A 38 10.09 -2.04 -13.64
CA THR A 38 9.86 -1.32 -12.38
C THR A 38 8.39 -1.45 -12.01
N GLY A 39 8.12 -1.77 -10.75
CA GLY A 39 6.75 -1.91 -10.24
C GLY A 39 6.64 -1.33 -8.84
N THR A 40 5.77 -0.35 -8.67
CA THR A 40 5.42 0.27 -7.39
C THR A 40 3.98 -0.08 -7.04
N GLY A 41 3.77 -0.63 -5.84
CA GLY A 41 2.45 -0.94 -5.30
C GLY A 41 2.24 -0.24 -3.96
N ARG A 42 1.12 0.47 -3.82
CA ARG A 42 0.72 1.13 -2.57
C ARG A 42 -0.66 0.64 -2.15
N SER A 43 -0.76 0.20 -0.90
CA SER A 43 -2.00 -0.30 -0.29
C SER A 43 -2.24 0.44 1.02
N ASP A 44 -3.33 1.20 1.08
CA ASP A 44 -3.76 1.93 2.28
C ASP A 44 -5.07 1.33 2.79
N ILE A 45 -5.08 0.82 4.02
CA ILE A 45 -6.24 0.24 4.71
C ILE A 45 -6.56 1.10 5.92
N VAL A 46 -7.84 1.46 6.11
CA VAL A 46 -8.31 2.28 7.24
C VAL A 46 -9.43 1.55 7.97
N LEU A 47 -9.36 1.52 9.30
CA LEU A 47 -10.38 0.94 10.17
C LEU A 47 -11.10 2.08 10.92
N ALA A 48 -12.41 2.18 10.72
CA ALA A 48 -13.27 3.14 11.41
C ALA A 48 -14.41 2.42 12.13
N LEU A 49 -14.71 2.84 13.36
CA LEU A 49 -15.87 2.38 14.12
C LEU A 49 -16.88 3.52 14.18
N GLN A 50 -18.14 3.21 13.82
CA GLN A 50 -19.27 4.10 14.02
C GLN A 50 -20.22 3.47 15.03
N VAL A 51 -20.42 4.16 16.16
CA VAL A 51 -21.38 3.72 17.19
C VAL A 51 -22.76 4.27 16.84
N GLN A 52 -23.75 3.37 16.79
CA GLN A 52 -25.17 3.73 16.66
C GLN A 52 -25.92 3.19 17.88
N LYS A 53 -26.60 4.07 18.61
CA LYS A 53 -27.58 3.65 19.62
C LYS A 53 -28.92 3.30 18.95
N LEU A 54 -29.47 2.15 19.33
CA LEU A 54 -30.89 1.80 19.13
C LEU A 54 -31.76 2.50 20.16
#